data_AF-A0A4D4KDB8-F1
#
_entry.id   AF-A0A4D4KDB8-F1
#
_cell.length_a   1.000
_cell.length_b   1.000
_cell.length_c   1.000
_cell.angle_alpha   90.00
_cell.angle_beta   90.00
_cell.angle_gamma   90.00
#
_symmetry.space_group_name_H-M   'P 1'
#
loop_
_entity.id
_entity.type
_entity.pdbx_description
1 polymer ?
#
loop_
_entity_poly.entity_id
_entity_poly.type
_entity_poly.pdbx_seq_one_letter_code
_entity_poly.pdbx_strand_id
1 'polypeptide(L)'
;MRAHLARVDAVLVQAVIAAALSFAHLHDLASAAGQDGWKAWAYPVSVDLLLVAAWKRLRSGSSKAAGWCWFVIALAASLGANVATAGLLDLADVPDWLRILVAGWPAVAFLGGTLLAHTAPAAEAASAPAELAEVVSVSTEPENAGPPADPEPEPKRPAPHVPAALVNHARKLADDHRARTGSPIDPETLRARLGVPAPLADAIASRL
;
A
#
# COMPACT_ATOMS: atom_id res chain seq x y z
N MET A 1 -4.57 -20.09 30.83
CA MET A 1 -5.18 -19.85 29.51
C MET A 1 -6.63 -19.44 29.73
N ARG A 2 -6.94 -18.13 29.70
CA ARG A 2 -8.31 -17.63 29.90
C ARG A 2 -9.03 -17.65 28.54
N ALA A 3 -10.23 -18.19 28.54
CA ALA A 3 -11.06 -18.44 27.36
C ALA A 3 -11.32 -17.17 26.54
N HIS A 4 -10.76 -17.11 25.34
CA HIS A 4 -10.97 -16.02 24.37
C HIS A 4 -12.30 -16.14 23.59
N LEU A 5 -13.19 -17.08 23.96
CA LEU A 5 -14.36 -17.45 23.15
C LEU A 5 -15.72 -16.99 23.73
N ALA A 6 -15.77 -16.16 24.78
CA ALA A 6 -17.04 -15.86 25.47
C ALA A 6 -17.45 -14.38 25.57
N ARG A 7 -16.88 -13.49 24.76
CA ARG A 7 -17.45 -12.15 24.55
C ARG A 7 -17.32 -11.79 23.09
N VAL A 8 -18.32 -12.19 22.31
CA VAL A 8 -18.60 -11.44 21.09
C VAL A 8 -18.92 -10.02 21.58
N ASP A 9 -18.01 -9.09 21.31
CA ASP A 9 -18.16 -7.70 21.71
C ASP A 9 -19.45 -7.16 21.10
N ALA A 10 -20.34 -6.57 21.89
CA ALA A 10 -21.58 -5.99 21.38
C ALA A 10 -21.29 -4.95 20.29
N VAL A 11 -20.14 -4.27 20.39
CA VAL A 11 -19.66 -3.35 19.36
C VAL A 11 -19.30 -4.06 18.06
N LEU A 12 -18.73 -5.27 18.13
CA LEU A 12 -18.44 -6.09 16.95
C LEU A 12 -19.74 -6.53 16.27
N VAL A 13 -20.73 -6.98 17.04
CA VAL A 13 -22.05 -7.33 16.50
C VAL A 13 -22.69 -6.13 15.82
N GLN A 14 -22.68 -4.97 16.49
CA GLN A 14 -23.19 -3.73 15.93
C GLN A 14 -22.45 -3.32 14.65
N ALA A 15 -21.12 -3.46 14.61
CA ALA A 15 -20.32 -3.15 13.44
C ALA A 15 -20.68 -4.05 12.25
N VAL A 16 -20.89 -5.35 12.49
CA VAL A 16 -21.29 -6.29 11.43
C VAL A 16 -22.69 -5.95 10.91
N ILE A 17 -23.65 -5.66 11.79
CA ILE A 17 -25.00 -5.25 11.38
C ILE A 17 -24.95 -3.96 10.58
N ALA A 18 -24.23 -2.95 11.07
CA ALA A 18 -24.08 -1.66 10.39
C ALA A 18 -23.41 -1.81 9.03
N ALA A 19 -22.36 -2.63 8.92
CA ALA A 19 -21.70 -2.93 7.66
C ALA A 19 -22.65 -3.63 6.69
N ALA A 20 -23.40 -4.64 7.13
CA ALA A 20 -24.35 -5.36 6.27
C ALA A 20 -25.47 -4.45 5.73
N LEU A 21 -26.01 -3.56 6.56
CA LEU A 21 -27.02 -2.58 6.12
C LEU A 21 -26.43 -1.57 5.14
N SER A 22 -25.26 -1.00 5.45
CA SER A 22 -24.59 -0.06 4.54
C SER A 22 -24.20 -0.72 3.22
N PHE A 23 -23.80 -2.00 3.26
CA PHE A 23 -23.44 -2.78 2.09
C PHE A 23 -24.61 -2.89 1.12
N ALA A 24 -25.80 -3.23 1.63
CA ALA A 24 -27.01 -3.33 0.83
C ALA A 24 -27.35 -1.99 0.16
N HIS A 25 -27.32 -0.89 0.91
CA HIS A 25 -27.62 0.43 0.35
C HIS A 25 -26.62 0.90 -0.71
N LEU A 26 -25.32 0.61 -0.52
CA LEU A 26 -24.29 0.88 -1.52
C LEU A 26 -24.46 0.03 -2.78
N HIS A 27 -24.85 -1.24 -2.61
CA HIS A 27 -25.18 -2.13 -3.73
C HIS A 27 -26.38 -1.63 -4.52
N ASP A 28 -27.47 -1.27 -3.84
CA ASP A 28 -28.69 -0.75 -4.46
C ASP A 28 -28.40 0.55 -5.22
N LEU A 29 -27.62 1.45 -4.60
CA LEU A 29 -27.20 2.70 -5.24
C LEU A 29 -26.32 2.44 -6.47
N ALA A 30 -25.40 1.47 -6.42
CA ALA A 30 -24.56 1.12 -7.55
C ALA A 30 -25.37 0.54 -8.71
N SER A 31 -26.29 -0.38 -8.41
CA SER A 31 -27.21 -0.96 -9.39
C SER A 31 -28.09 0.13 -10.03
N ALA A 32 -28.67 1.01 -9.22
CA ALA A 32 -29.47 2.15 -9.69
C ALA A 32 -28.65 3.14 -10.56
N ALA A 33 -27.35 3.24 -10.31
CA ALA A 33 -26.42 4.02 -11.13
C ALA A 33 -25.95 3.28 -12.41
N GLY A 34 -26.54 2.14 -12.75
CA GLY A 34 -26.24 1.36 -13.95
C GLY A 34 -24.99 0.48 -13.83
N GLN A 35 -24.53 0.18 -12.61
CA GLN A 35 -23.36 -0.67 -12.36
C GLN A 35 -23.74 -2.11 -12.04
N ASP A 36 -24.56 -2.74 -12.88
CA ASP A 36 -25.21 -4.02 -12.57
C ASP A 36 -24.28 -5.24 -12.44
N GLY A 37 -24.86 -6.33 -11.93
CA GLY A 37 -24.21 -7.63 -11.82
C GLY A 37 -23.06 -7.61 -10.83
N TRP A 38 -21.93 -8.23 -11.17
CA TRP A 38 -20.77 -8.35 -10.27
C TRP A 38 -20.18 -7.00 -9.85
N LYS A 39 -20.35 -5.95 -10.67
CA LYS A 39 -19.82 -4.61 -10.40
C LYS A 39 -20.49 -4.00 -9.17
N ALA A 40 -21.82 -4.08 -9.07
CA ALA A 40 -22.59 -3.55 -7.94
C ALA A 40 -22.15 -4.14 -6.59
N TRP A 41 -21.66 -5.39 -6.57
CA TRP A 41 -21.10 -6.02 -5.36
C TRP A 41 -19.69 -5.53 -5.01
N ALA A 42 -18.90 -5.09 -6.01
CA ALA A 42 -17.55 -4.61 -5.79
C ALA A 42 -17.52 -3.21 -5.13
N TYR A 43 -18.53 -2.38 -5.37
CA TYR A 43 -18.66 -1.05 -4.76
C TYR A 43 -18.62 -1.07 -3.23
N PRO A 44 -19.55 -1.74 -2.53
CA PRO A 44 -19.54 -1.76 -1.08
C PRO A 44 -18.26 -2.38 -0.50
N VAL A 45 -17.74 -3.45 -1.11
CA VAL A 45 -16.46 -4.04 -0.68
C VAL A 45 -15.32 -3.03 -0.74
N SER A 46 -15.24 -2.23 -1.80
CA SER A 46 -14.19 -1.21 -1.93
C SER A 46 -14.29 -0.11 -0.87
N VAL A 47 -15.51 0.30 -0.51
CA VAL A 47 -15.76 1.29 0.57
C VAL A 47 -15.33 0.72 1.91
N ASP A 48 -15.70 -0.52 2.21
CA ASP A 48 -15.36 -1.20 3.46
C ASP A 48 -13.85 -1.37 3.62
N LEU A 49 -13.17 -1.82 2.57
CA LEU A 49 -11.71 -1.95 2.58
C LEU A 49 -11.02 -0.60 2.80
N LEU A 50 -11.53 0.47 2.19
CA LEU A 50 -11.01 1.81 2.40
C LEU A 50 -11.21 2.28 3.84
N LEU A 51 -12.39 2.04 4.42
CA LEU A 51 -12.70 2.38 5.81
C LEU A 51 -11.81 1.61 6.79
N VAL A 52 -11.59 0.32 6.56
CA VAL A 52 -10.69 -0.53 7.35
C VAL A 52 -9.24 -0.07 7.21
N ALA A 53 -8.78 0.26 6.01
CA ALA A 53 -7.43 0.78 5.77
C ALA A 53 -7.22 2.13 6.48
N ALA A 54 -8.20 3.04 6.39
CA ALA A 54 -8.16 4.34 7.03
C ALA A 54 -8.16 4.22 8.56
N TRP A 55 -8.99 3.35 9.11
CA TRP A 55 -9.03 3.04 10.54
C TRP A 55 -7.71 2.44 11.04
N LYS A 56 -7.16 1.46 10.31
CA LYS A 56 -5.85 0.87 10.63
C LYS A 56 -4.78 1.94 10.66
N ARG A 57 -4.81 2.89 9.71
CA ARG A 57 -3.88 4.02 9.67
C ARG A 57 -4.03 4.94 10.87
N LEU A 58 -5.25 5.33 11.22
CA LEU A 58 -5.54 6.15 12.42
C LEU A 58 -5.05 5.49 13.71
N ARG A 59 -5.26 4.17 13.84
CA ARG A 59 -4.81 3.36 14.99
C ARG A 59 -3.29 3.22 15.06
N SER A 60 -2.61 3.16 13.92
CA SER A 60 -1.14 3.04 13.85
C SER A 60 -0.40 4.32 14.25
N GLY A 61 -1.08 5.47 14.35
CA GLY A 61 -0.48 6.76 14.71
C GLY A 61 0.36 7.43 13.62
N SER A 62 0.67 6.75 12.51
CA SER A 62 1.42 7.29 11.37
C SER A 62 0.49 8.02 10.38
N SER A 63 0.84 9.25 10.01
CA SER A 63 0.07 10.08 9.05
C SER A 63 -1.42 10.19 9.40
N LYS A 64 -1.73 10.65 10.62
CA LYS A 64 -3.12 10.79 11.10
C LYS A 64 -3.99 11.65 10.19
N ALA A 65 -3.43 12.70 9.57
CA ALA A 65 -4.16 13.56 8.66
C ALA A 65 -4.68 12.81 7.43
N ALA A 66 -3.84 12.00 6.78
CA ALA A 66 -4.25 11.17 5.65
C ALA A 66 -5.26 10.09 6.07
N GLY A 67 -5.02 9.44 7.22
CA GLY A 67 -5.97 8.49 7.79
C GLY A 67 -7.35 9.10 8.03
N TRP A 68 -7.40 10.32 8.60
CA TRP A 68 -8.66 11.03 8.84
C TRP A 68 -9.34 11.45 7.54
N CYS A 69 -8.58 12.02 6.59
CA CYS A 69 -9.12 12.45 5.30
C CYS A 69 -9.83 11.29 4.59
N TRP A 70 -9.17 10.14 4.48
CA TRP A 70 -9.74 8.97 3.82
C TRP A 70 -10.86 8.30 4.63
N PHE A 71 -10.78 8.34 5.96
CA PHE A 71 -11.87 7.87 6.80
C PHE A 71 -13.15 8.69 6.58
N VAL A 72 -13.05 10.02 6.49
CA VAL A 72 -14.21 10.89 6.20
C VAL A 72 -14.78 10.61 4.81
N ILE A 73 -13.93 10.43 3.79
CA ILE A 73 -14.37 10.12 2.43
C ILE A 73 -15.15 8.79 2.41
N ALA A 74 -14.60 7.73 3.01
CA ALA A 74 -15.25 6.43 3.07
C ALA A 74 -16.56 6.48 3.88
N LEU A 75 -16.56 7.18 5.02
CA LEU A 75 -17.75 7.37 5.84
C LEU A 75 -18.83 8.17 5.11
N ALA A 76 -18.46 9.22 4.38
CA ALA A 76 -19.39 10.02 3.58
C ALA A 76 -20.02 9.21 2.44
N ALA A 77 -19.25 8.33 1.79
CA ALA A 77 -19.77 7.43 0.77
C ALA A 77 -20.78 6.43 1.36
N SER A 78 -20.43 5.77 2.47
CA SER A 78 -21.30 4.82 3.18
C SER A 78 -22.58 5.51 3.68
N LEU A 79 -22.46 6.65 4.36
CA LEU A 79 -23.61 7.40 4.85
C LEU A 79 -24.45 7.96 3.71
N GLY A 80 -23.82 8.47 2.65
CA GLY A 80 -24.49 9.01 1.47
C GLY A 80 -25.39 7.97 0.79
N ALA A 81 -24.95 6.71 0.72
CA ALA A 81 -25.78 5.62 0.20
C ALA A 81 -27.00 5.34 1.08
N ASN A 82 -26.83 5.31 2.41
CA ASN A 82 -27.95 5.13 3.34
C ASN A 82 -28.96 6.28 3.19
N VAL A 83 -28.48 7.51 3.04
CA VAL A 83 -29.35 8.69 2.87
C VAL A 83 -30.06 8.64 1.52
N ALA A 84 -29.36 8.32 0.43
CA ALA A 84 -29.94 8.25 -0.91
C ALA A 84 -31.07 7.20 -0.98
N THR A 85 -30.88 6.06 -0.34
CA THR A 85 -31.85 4.95 -0.32
C THR A 85 -32.98 5.14 0.71
N ALA A 86 -32.89 6.11 1.62
CA ALA A 86 -33.93 6.43 2.60
C ALA A 86 -35.16 7.18 2.00
N GLY A 87 -35.36 7.12 0.69
CA GLY A 87 -36.48 7.78 -0.01
C GLY A 87 -36.23 9.23 -0.41
N LEU A 88 -34.99 9.73 -0.24
CA LEU A 88 -34.58 11.06 -0.71
C LEU A 88 -34.21 11.08 -2.20
N LEU A 89 -33.90 9.91 -2.76
CA LEU A 89 -33.58 9.74 -4.17
C LEU A 89 -34.54 8.75 -4.83
N ASP A 90 -34.97 9.05 -6.04
CA ASP A 90 -35.63 8.06 -6.90
C ASP A 90 -34.56 7.16 -7.53
N LEU A 91 -34.51 5.90 -7.10
CA LEU A 91 -33.56 4.91 -7.61
C LEU A 91 -33.95 4.40 -9.01
N ALA A 92 -35.17 4.65 -9.47
CA ALA A 92 -35.55 4.38 -10.86
C ALA A 92 -34.99 5.44 -11.83
N ASP A 93 -34.73 6.65 -11.33
CA ASP A 93 -34.17 7.76 -12.12
C ASP A 93 -33.04 8.48 -11.36
N VAL A 94 -31.90 7.80 -11.27
CA VAL A 94 -30.71 8.37 -10.62
C VAL A 94 -30.13 9.54 -11.44
N PRO A 95 -29.93 10.73 -10.84
CA PRO A 95 -29.33 11.87 -11.51
C PRO A 95 -27.93 11.58 -12.08
N ASP A 96 -27.63 12.16 -13.25
CA ASP A 96 -26.37 11.87 -13.96
C ASP A 96 -25.11 12.19 -13.16
N TRP A 97 -25.14 13.25 -12.34
CA TRP A 97 -23.99 13.58 -11.47
C TRP A 97 -23.69 12.47 -10.47
N LEU A 98 -24.71 11.76 -9.98
CA LEU A 98 -24.54 10.66 -9.04
C LEU A 98 -24.06 9.41 -9.77
N ARG A 99 -24.54 9.16 -11.00
CA ARG A 99 -24.02 8.09 -11.87
C ARG A 99 -22.53 8.27 -12.16
N ILE A 100 -22.11 9.50 -12.48
CA ILE A 100 -20.69 9.83 -12.68
C ILE A 100 -19.89 9.60 -11.41
N LEU A 101 -20.40 10.04 -10.25
CA LEU A 101 -19.72 9.86 -8.96
C LEU A 101 -19.53 8.37 -8.63
N VAL A 102 -20.59 7.57 -8.77
CA VAL A 102 -20.53 6.12 -8.58
C VAL A 102 -19.54 5.53 -9.59
N ALA A 103 -19.67 5.80 -10.88
CA ALA A 103 -18.75 5.26 -11.89
C ALA A 103 -17.27 5.63 -11.65
N GLY A 104 -17.00 6.81 -11.08
CA GLY A 104 -15.64 7.27 -10.75
C GLY A 104 -15.09 6.72 -9.43
N TRP A 105 -15.93 6.17 -8.56
CA TRP A 105 -15.54 5.68 -7.23
C TRP A 105 -14.38 4.67 -7.24
N PRO A 106 -14.28 3.68 -8.15
CA PRO A 106 -13.19 2.71 -8.13
C PRO A 106 -11.80 3.36 -8.21
N ALA A 107 -11.66 4.44 -8.99
CA ALA A 107 -10.40 5.18 -9.10
C ALA A 107 -10.05 5.91 -7.79
N VAL A 108 -11.06 6.51 -7.13
CA VAL A 108 -10.90 7.19 -5.83
C VAL A 108 -10.55 6.19 -4.73
N ALA A 109 -11.24 5.06 -4.68
CA ALA A 109 -10.99 3.99 -3.71
C ALA A 109 -9.57 3.40 -3.89
N PHE A 110 -9.13 3.20 -5.14
CA PHE A 110 -7.77 2.75 -5.43
C PHE A 110 -6.72 3.78 -4.98
N LEU A 111 -6.91 5.07 -5.28
CA LEU A 111 -6.04 6.14 -4.82
C LEU A 111 -5.95 6.17 -3.29
N GLY A 112 -7.09 6.08 -2.61
CA GLY A 112 -7.11 6.07 -1.15
C GLY A 112 -6.46 4.84 -0.54
N GLY A 113 -6.76 3.67 -1.08
CA GLY A 113 -6.16 2.40 -0.67
C GLY A 113 -4.65 2.42 -0.83
N THR A 114 -4.15 2.87 -1.98
CA THR A 114 -2.70 2.96 -2.25
C THR A 114 -2.02 4.01 -1.37
N LEU A 115 -2.61 5.18 -1.16
CA LEU A 115 -2.03 6.18 -0.26
C LEU A 115 -2.01 5.71 1.20
N LEU A 116 -3.05 5.01 1.66
CA LEU A 116 -3.11 4.49 3.03
C LEU A 116 -2.16 3.31 3.26
N ALA A 117 -2.05 2.42 2.26
CA ALA A 117 -1.20 1.22 2.31
C ALA A 117 0.28 1.52 2.01
N HIS A 118 0.55 2.47 1.12
CA HIS A 118 1.87 2.70 0.52
C HIS A 118 2.29 4.17 0.60
N THR A 119 2.18 4.82 1.76
CA THR A 119 3.01 6.01 2.02
C THR A 119 4.48 5.57 2.08
N ALA A 120 5.14 5.50 0.93
CA ALA A 120 6.59 5.62 0.88
C ALA A 120 6.98 6.98 1.48
N PRO A 121 8.12 7.11 2.17
CA PRO A 121 8.71 8.43 2.40
C PRO A 121 8.86 9.09 1.02
N ALA A 122 8.33 10.30 0.85
CA ALA A 122 8.29 10.98 -0.44
C ALA A 122 9.66 11.01 -1.13
N ALA A 123 9.82 10.20 -2.16
CA ALA A 123 10.74 10.34 -3.27
C ALA A 123 10.16 9.52 -4.43
N GLU A 124 10.26 10.04 -5.64
CA GLU A 124 9.79 9.41 -6.89
C GLU A 124 8.28 9.41 -7.18
N ALA A 125 7.71 10.61 -7.33
CA ALA A 125 6.58 10.82 -8.25
C ALA A 125 7.05 11.71 -9.42
N ALA A 126 7.96 11.17 -10.23
CA ALA A 126 8.32 11.73 -11.52
C ALA A 126 8.73 10.59 -12.46
N SER A 127 7.75 9.86 -12.97
CA SER A 127 7.84 9.13 -14.25
C SER A 127 6.43 8.68 -14.64
N ALA A 128 5.81 9.46 -15.53
CA ALA A 128 4.66 9.02 -16.30
C ALA A 128 5.08 7.88 -17.26
N PRO A 129 4.16 6.99 -17.67
CA PRO A 129 4.50 5.78 -18.39
C PRO A 129 4.82 6.05 -19.86
N ALA A 130 6.04 5.65 -20.27
CA ALA A 130 6.41 5.51 -21.67
C ALA A 130 6.44 4.02 -22.04
N GLU A 131 5.69 3.72 -23.09
CA GLU A 131 5.91 2.67 -24.09
C GLU A 131 5.59 1.20 -23.77
N LEU A 132 4.51 0.79 -24.45
CA LEU A 132 4.35 -0.46 -25.18
C LEU A 132 5.68 -1.00 -25.73
N ALA A 133 6.16 -2.13 -25.20
CA ALA A 133 7.04 -3.05 -25.91
C ALA A 133 6.78 -4.48 -25.40
N GLU A 134 5.90 -5.15 -26.14
CA GLU A 134 5.77 -6.59 -26.22
C GLU A 134 7.12 -7.23 -26.55
N VAL A 135 7.69 -8.01 -25.63
CA VAL A 135 8.62 -9.08 -26.01
C VAL A 135 8.34 -10.30 -25.13
N VAL A 136 7.65 -11.25 -25.75
CA VAL A 136 7.56 -12.66 -25.35
C VAL A 136 8.97 -13.22 -25.14
N SER A 137 9.25 -13.79 -23.96
CA SER A 137 10.38 -14.70 -23.81
C SER A 137 9.89 -16.01 -23.21
N VAL A 138 9.85 -17.01 -24.09
CA VAL A 138 9.45 -18.39 -23.83
C VAL A 138 10.52 -19.08 -22.99
N SER A 139 10.05 -19.79 -21.96
CA SER A 139 10.82 -20.71 -21.13
C SER A 139 11.21 -21.96 -21.93
N THR A 140 12.51 -22.27 -21.99
CA THR A 140 13.01 -23.63 -22.25
C THR A 140 14.36 -23.85 -21.55
N GLU A 141 14.39 -24.86 -20.70
CA GLU A 141 15.54 -25.52 -20.07
C GLU A 141 15.52 -27.00 -20.58
N PRO A 142 16.55 -27.86 -20.46
CA PRO A 142 18.02 -27.72 -20.51
C PRO A 142 18.66 -28.63 -21.60
N GLU A 143 19.95 -28.45 -21.96
CA GLU A 143 20.73 -29.57 -22.54
C GLU A 143 22.22 -29.55 -22.17
N ASN A 144 22.54 -30.46 -21.24
CA ASN A 144 23.71 -31.32 -21.07
C ASN A 144 24.99 -31.11 -21.94
N ALA A 145 26.10 -30.79 -21.28
CA ALA A 145 27.45 -31.27 -21.64
C ALA A 145 28.41 -31.23 -20.43
N GLY A 146 29.12 -32.32 -20.19
CA GLY A 146 30.37 -32.40 -19.39
C GLY A 146 31.32 -33.43 -20.01
N PRO A 147 32.49 -33.79 -19.44
CA PRO A 147 33.30 -33.22 -18.32
C PRO A 147 34.81 -33.04 -18.80
N PRO A 148 35.92 -32.86 -18.00
CA PRO A 148 36.25 -33.33 -16.63
C PRO A 148 36.94 -32.35 -15.61
N ALA A 149 36.94 -32.79 -14.34
CA ALA A 149 37.63 -32.46 -13.06
C ALA A 149 38.74 -31.37 -13.01
N ASP A 150 38.97 -30.56 -11.95
CA ASP A 150 39.13 -30.83 -10.49
C ASP A 150 39.35 -29.44 -9.76
N PRO A 151 39.70 -29.35 -8.45
CA PRO A 151 38.91 -29.47 -7.23
C PRO A 151 38.33 -28.13 -6.70
N GLU A 152 37.36 -28.27 -5.80
CA GLU A 152 36.55 -27.25 -5.12
C GLU A 152 37.34 -26.25 -4.25
N PRO A 153 37.18 -24.92 -4.44
CA PRO A 153 37.53 -23.94 -3.43
C PRO A 153 36.30 -23.59 -2.57
N GLU A 154 36.52 -23.59 -1.26
CA GLU A 154 35.62 -23.24 -0.15
C GLU A 154 34.50 -22.26 -0.51
N PRO A 155 33.26 -22.43 0.01
CA PRO A 155 32.17 -21.51 -0.24
C PRO A 155 32.51 -20.13 0.31
N LYS A 156 32.94 -19.22 -0.57
CA LYS A 156 33.01 -17.79 -0.31
C LYS A 156 31.63 -17.34 0.11
N ARG A 157 31.48 -17.01 1.40
CA ARG A 157 30.28 -16.39 1.96
C ARG A 157 29.88 -15.23 1.03
N PRO A 158 28.69 -15.25 0.42
CA PRO A 158 28.33 -14.25 -0.57
C PRO A 158 28.44 -12.86 0.07
N ALA A 159 29.28 -12.00 -0.51
CA ALA A 159 29.39 -10.62 -0.08
C ALA A 159 27.97 -10.00 -0.12
N PRO A 160 27.53 -9.29 0.94
CA PRO A 160 26.21 -8.71 0.96
C PRO A 160 26.06 -7.81 -0.28
N HIS A 161 25.06 -8.11 -1.11
CA HIS A 161 24.73 -7.28 -2.26
C HIS A 161 24.28 -5.91 -1.75
N VAL A 162 25.16 -4.92 -1.80
CA VAL A 162 24.87 -3.55 -1.36
C VAL A 162 24.14 -2.82 -2.49
N PRO A 163 22.85 -2.45 -2.34
CA PRO A 163 22.14 -1.72 -3.37
C PRO A 163 22.80 -0.36 -3.64
N ALA A 164 22.96 0.00 -4.92
CA ALA A 164 23.62 1.26 -5.31
C ALA A 164 22.94 2.50 -4.72
N ALA A 165 21.60 2.47 -4.57
CA ALA A 165 20.84 3.53 -3.92
C ALA A 165 21.25 3.76 -2.46
N LEU A 166 21.56 2.69 -1.72
CA LEU A 166 22.04 2.76 -0.34
C LEU A 166 23.44 3.39 -0.25
N VAL A 167 24.33 3.07 -1.19
CA VAL A 167 25.65 3.70 -1.28
C VAL A 167 25.54 5.19 -1.60
N ASN A 168 24.66 5.58 -2.53
CA ASN A 168 24.46 6.98 -2.88
C ASN A 168 23.87 7.80 -1.71
N HIS A 169 22.92 7.22 -0.97
CA HIS A 169 22.40 7.84 0.25
C HIS A 169 23.51 7.98 1.31
N ALA A 170 24.32 6.94 1.51
CA ALA A 170 25.43 6.96 2.45
C ALA A 170 26.49 8.02 2.10
N ARG A 171 26.81 8.21 0.82
CA ARG A 171 27.70 9.30 0.35
C ARG A 171 27.15 10.66 0.74
N LYS A 172 25.86 10.92 0.48
CA LYS A 172 25.22 12.18 0.87
C LYS A 172 25.31 12.44 2.38
N LEU A 173 25.07 11.41 3.19
CA LEU A 173 25.19 11.52 4.65
C LEU A 173 26.63 11.77 5.11
N ALA A 174 27.61 11.15 4.45
CA ALA A 174 29.03 11.36 4.74
C ALA A 174 29.48 12.78 4.37
N ASP A 175 29.06 13.29 3.22
CA ASP A 175 29.33 14.66 2.78
C ASP A 175 28.70 15.69 3.73
N ASP A 176 27.43 15.48 4.10
CA ASP A 176 26.72 16.34 5.08
C ASP A 176 27.33 16.28 6.49
N HIS A 177 27.93 15.14 6.86
CA HIS A 177 28.64 15.01 8.13
C HIS A 177 29.95 15.80 8.08
N ARG A 178 30.77 15.57 7.05
CA ARG A 178 32.05 16.26 6.84
C ARG A 178 31.86 17.77 6.74
N ALA A 179 30.83 18.25 6.05
CA ALA A 179 30.53 19.67 5.95
C ALA A 179 30.20 20.32 7.31
N ARG A 180 29.65 19.55 8.26
CA ARG A 180 29.26 20.05 9.59
C ARG A 180 30.32 19.88 10.67
N THR A 181 31.05 18.78 10.64
CA THR A 181 31.99 18.39 11.71
C THR A 181 33.45 18.46 11.29
N GLY A 182 33.73 18.62 9.99
CA GLY A 182 35.08 18.63 9.42
C GLY A 182 35.76 17.26 9.38
N SER A 183 35.12 16.21 9.91
CA SER A 183 35.69 14.86 10.03
C SER A 183 34.91 13.84 9.20
N PRO A 184 35.52 12.72 8.75
CA PRO A 184 34.78 11.63 8.12
C PRO A 184 33.77 11.00 9.10
N ILE A 185 32.63 10.53 8.59
CA ILE A 185 31.61 9.85 9.40
C ILE A 185 32.12 8.46 9.84
N ASP A 186 31.96 8.12 11.12
CA ASP A 186 32.33 6.80 11.62
C ASP A 186 31.27 5.74 11.27
N PRO A 187 31.65 4.46 11.14
CA PRO A 187 30.72 3.39 10.76
C PRO A 187 29.53 3.21 11.71
N GLU A 188 29.70 3.50 13.00
CA GLU A 188 28.63 3.37 14.00
C GLU A 188 27.58 4.47 13.86
N THR A 189 28.02 5.72 13.65
CA THR A 189 27.14 6.85 13.33
C THR A 189 26.46 6.65 11.97
N LEU A 190 27.17 6.13 10.96
CA LEU A 190 26.61 5.82 9.66
C LEU A 190 25.51 4.74 9.78
N ARG A 191 25.76 3.69 10.55
CA ARG A 191 24.78 2.63 10.87
C ARG A 191 23.54 3.20 11.54
N ALA A 192 23.71 4.02 12.57
CA ALA A 192 22.61 4.63 13.30
C ALA A 192 21.73 5.51 12.40
N ARG A 193 22.32 6.18 11.40
CA ARG A 193 21.59 7.04 10.45
C ARG A 193 20.94 6.29 9.30
N LEU A 194 21.56 5.22 8.80
CA LEU A 194 21.01 4.40 7.72
C LEU A 194 19.99 3.36 8.20
N GLY A 195 20.01 2.98 9.48
CA GLY A 195 19.12 1.95 10.05
C GLY A 195 19.42 0.54 9.54
N VAL A 196 20.67 0.27 9.12
CA VAL A 196 21.08 -1.00 8.52
C VAL A 196 21.87 -1.90 9.50
N PRO A 197 21.93 -3.24 9.29
CA PRO A 197 22.75 -4.13 10.10
C PRO A 197 24.25 -3.81 10.01
N ALA A 198 25.01 -4.11 11.08
CA ALA A 198 26.45 -3.78 11.16
C ALA A 198 27.29 -4.29 9.96
N PRO A 199 27.14 -5.55 9.49
CA PRO A 199 27.91 -6.03 8.34
C PRO A 199 27.65 -5.26 7.04
N LEU A 200 26.45 -4.67 6.91
CA LEU A 200 26.08 -3.86 5.74
C LEU A 200 26.60 -2.43 5.85
N ALA A 201 26.59 -1.85 7.06
CA ALA A 201 27.20 -0.55 7.32
C ALA A 201 28.71 -0.56 7.06
N ASP A 202 29.41 -1.60 7.51
CA ASP A 202 30.86 -1.75 7.30
C ASP A 202 31.19 -1.91 5.79
N ALA A 203 30.40 -2.72 5.09
CA ALA A 203 30.53 -2.87 3.64
C ALA A 203 30.28 -1.55 2.88
N ILE A 204 29.36 -0.72 3.34
CA ILE A 204 29.10 0.61 2.77
C ILE A 204 30.23 1.57 3.11
N ALA A 205 30.69 1.61 4.37
CA ALA A 205 31.77 2.49 4.82
C ALA A 205 33.08 2.24 4.06
N SER A 206 33.35 1.00 3.66
CA SER A 206 34.51 0.66 2.82
C SER A 206 34.46 1.25 1.38
N ARG A 207 33.31 1.81 0.96
CA ARG A 207 33.05 2.34 -0.40
C ARG A 207 32.83 3.86 -0.45
N LEU A 208 33.01 4.55 0.69
CA LEU A 208 32.88 6.00 0.86
C LEU A 208 34.27 6.66 0.87
#